data_AF-A0A5K1G800-F1
#
_entry.id   AF-A0A5K1G800-F1
#
_cell.length_a   1.000
_cell.length_b   1.000
_cell.length_c   1.000
_cell.angle_alpha   90.00
_cell.angle_beta   90.00
_cell.angle_gamma   90.00
#
_symmetry.space_group_name_H-M   'P 1'
#
loop_
_entity.id
_entity.type
_entity.pdbx_description
1 polymer ?
#
loop_
_entity_poly.entity_id
_entity_poly.type
_entity_poly.pdbx_seq_one_letter_code
_entity_poly.pdbx_strand_id
1 'polypeptide(L)'
;VLAEDENNVKALFRRGKARAELGQSDDARADFLKARKHAPHDNLIVRELRLLDEHDRALYQKQKEIYKGMFGPRPEPKKTKLNWICVFWQWLVSLFHFIFRRHRRVKDD
;
A
#
# COMPACT_ATOMS: atom_id res chain seq x y z
N VAL A 1 -30.20 16.33 -18.28
CA VAL A 1 -29.26 15.30 -18.79
C VAL A 1 -28.88 14.29 -17.72
N LEU A 2 -27.86 14.47 -16.86
CA LEU A 2 -27.51 13.45 -15.85
C LEU A 2 -28.56 13.30 -14.73
N ALA A 3 -29.39 14.33 -14.50
CA ALA A 3 -30.54 14.25 -13.60
C ALA A 3 -31.71 13.42 -14.18
N GLU A 4 -31.73 13.20 -15.51
CA GLU A 4 -32.77 12.43 -16.21
C GLU A 4 -32.27 11.02 -16.56
N ASP A 5 -30.99 10.90 -16.93
CA ASP A 5 -30.29 9.64 -17.16
C ASP A 5 -28.90 9.70 -16.50
N GLU A 6 -28.82 9.14 -15.30
CA GLU A 6 -27.62 9.14 -14.46
C GLU A 6 -26.46 8.30 -15.05
N ASN A 7 -26.78 7.40 -15.99
CA ASN A 7 -25.86 6.44 -16.58
C ASN A 7 -25.49 6.81 -18.02
N ASN A 8 -25.89 8.00 -18.49
CA ASN A 8 -25.57 8.48 -19.82
C ASN A 8 -24.04 8.60 -20.02
N VAL A 9 -23.47 7.66 -20.76
CA VAL A 9 -22.02 7.55 -21.02
C VAL A 9 -21.45 8.85 -21.59
N LYS A 10 -22.16 9.49 -22.54
CA LYS A 10 -21.67 10.73 -23.19
C LYS A 10 -21.65 11.90 -22.21
N ALA A 11 -22.66 11.99 -21.34
CA ALA A 11 -22.72 13.06 -20.36
C ALA A 11 -21.66 12.88 -19.26
N LEU A 12 -21.46 11.63 -18.78
CA LEU A 12 -20.39 11.28 -17.85
C LEU A 12 -19.01 11.58 -18.45
N PHE A 13 -18.76 11.17 -19.69
CA PHE A 13 -17.49 11.43 -20.37
C PHE A 13 -17.20 12.93 -20.52
N ARG A 14 -18.19 13.72 -20.95
CA ARG A 14 -18.04 15.18 -21.10
C ARG A 14 -17.79 15.88 -19.77
N ARG A 15 -18.50 15.48 -18.71
CA ARG A 15 -18.29 16.02 -17.36
C ARG A 15 -16.91 15.67 -16.82
N GLY A 16 -16.48 14.41 -16.98
CA GLY A 16 -15.15 13.96 -16.59
C GLY A 16 -14.05 14.75 -17.31
N LYS A 17 -14.22 15.00 -18.62
CA LYS A 17 -13.30 15.83 -19.40
C LYS A 17 -13.20 17.26 -18.90
N ALA A 18 -14.34 17.92 -18.65
CA ALA A 18 -14.35 19.27 -18.09
C ALA A 18 -13.68 19.32 -16.71
N ARG A 19 -13.92 18.33 -15.85
CA ARG A 19 -13.28 18.22 -14.53
C ARG A 19 -11.76 18.00 -14.63
N ALA A 20 -11.31 17.20 -15.59
CA ALA A 20 -9.88 17.00 -15.85
C ALA A 20 -9.21 18.30 -16.28
N GLU A 21 -9.86 19.07 -17.17
CA GLU A 21 -9.37 20.39 -17.61
C GLU A 21 -9.35 21.42 -16.45
N LEU A 22 -10.23 21.29 -15.46
CA LEU A 22 -10.26 22.10 -14.24
C LEU A 22 -9.26 21.63 -13.16
N GLY A 23 -8.48 20.57 -13.42
CA GLY A 23 -7.55 20.00 -12.43
C GLY A 23 -8.20 19.19 -11.32
N GLN A 24 -9.50 18.86 -11.45
CA GLN A 24 -10.23 18.00 -10.52
C GLN A 24 -10.03 16.52 -10.93
N SER A 25 -8.81 16.02 -10.81
CA SER A 25 -8.41 14.70 -11.33
C SER A 25 -9.17 13.54 -10.69
N ASP A 26 -9.43 13.58 -9.39
CA ASP A 26 -10.19 12.54 -8.67
C ASP A 26 -11.66 12.46 -9.14
N ASP A 27 -12.33 13.61 -9.24
CA ASP A 27 -13.71 13.68 -9.72
C ASP A 27 -13.82 13.31 -11.20
N ALA A 28 -12.84 13.71 -12.00
CA ALA A 28 -12.75 13.32 -13.41
C ALA A 28 -12.59 11.81 -13.56
N ARG A 29 -11.70 11.21 -12.76
CA ARG A 29 -11.50 9.76 -12.72
C ARG A 29 -12.78 9.04 -12.33
N ALA A 30 -13.52 9.53 -11.33
CA ALA A 30 -14.79 8.94 -10.93
C ALA A 30 -15.82 8.90 -12.08
N ASP A 31 -15.93 10.00 -12.83
CA ASP A 31 -16.82 10.10 -13.99
C ASP A 31 -16.41 9.16 -15.12
N PHE A 32 -15.12 9.09 -15.46
CA PHE A 32 -14.62 8.18 -16.49
C PHE A 32 -14.77 6.72 -16.08
N LEU A 33 -14.55 6.37 -14.81
CA LEU A 33 -14.78 5.02 -14.30
C LEU A 33 -16.25 4.63 -14.37
N LYS A 34 -17.17 5.56 -14.05
CA LYS A 34 -18.61 5.32 -14.21
C LYS A 34 -18.98 5.14 -15.69
N ALA A 35 -18.47 5.99 -16.57
CA ALA A 35 -18.66 5.84 -18.01
C ALA A 35 -18.13 4.49 -18.54
N ARG A 36 -16.95 4.05 -18.08
CA ARG A 36 -16.35 2.76 -18.46
C ARG A 36 -17.17 1.55 -18.01
N LYS A 37 -17.88 1.62 -16.89
CA LYS A 37 -18.78 0.54 -16.45
C LYS A 37 -19.90 0.29 -17.46
N HIS A 38 -20.39 1.34 -18.11
CA HIS A 38 -21.49 1.28 -19.08
C HIS A 38 -20.99 1.13 -20.53
N ALA A 39 -19.74 1.53 -20.82
CA ALA A 39 -19.09 1.36 -22.12
C ALA A 39 -17.65 0.84 -21.96
N PRO A 40 -17.45 -0.45 -21.64
CA PRO A 40 -16.12 -0.98 -21.34
C PRO A 40 -15.17 -1.06 -22.55
N HIS A 41 -15.73 -1.07 -23.77
CA HIS A 41 -14.98 -1.16 -25.04
C HIS A 41 -14.67 0.22 -25.65
N ASP A 42 -15.02 1.32 -24.98
CA ASP A 42 -14.74 2.67 -25.49
C ASP A 42 -13.27 3.05 -25.25
N ASN A 43 -12.50 3.04 -26.33
CA ASN A 43 -11.08 3.39 -26.33
C ASN A 43 -10.81 4.83 -25.88
N LEU A 44 -11.77 5.74 -26.05
CA LEU A 44 -11.60 7.14 -25.62
C LEU A 44 -11.55 7.22 -24.10
N ILE A 45 -12.43 6.51 -23.40
CA ILE A 45 -12.47 6.49 -21.93
C ILE A 45 -11.19 5.88 -21.37
N VAL A 46 -10.71 4.79 -22.00
CA VAL A 46 -9.45 4.13 -21.61
C VAL A 46 -8.26 5.08 -21.79
N ARG A 47 -8.22 5.82 -22.90
CA ARG A 47 -7.17 6.79 -23.17
C ARG A 47 -7.15 7.91 -22.14
N GLU A 48 -8.30 8.50 -21.81
CA GLU A 48 -8.37 9.59 -20.83
C GLU A 48 -7.95 9.13 -19.42
N LEU A 49 -8.37 7.93 -19.00
CA LEU A 49 -7.93 7.35 -17.72
C LEU A 49 -6.41 7.15 -17.67
N ARG A 50 -5.80 6.73 -18.78
CA ARG A 50 -4.35 6.59 -18.87
C ARG A 50 -3.64 7.95 -18.78
N LEU A 51 -4.16 8.98 -19.44
CA LEU A 51 -3.61 10.34 -19.37
C LEU A 51 -3.65 10.88 -17.92
N LEU A 52 -4.75 10.62 -17.20
CA LEU A 52 -4.84 10.95 -15.78
C LEU A 52 -3.77 10.21 -14.95
N ASP A 53 -3.60 8.90 -15.15
CA ASP A 53 -2.56 8.12 -14.44
C ASP A 53 -1.14 8.66 -14.71
N GLU A 54 -0.84 9.04 -15.96
CA GLU A 54 0.46 9.59 -16.34
C GLU A 54 0.70 10.95 -15.66
N HIS A 55 -0.33 11.80 -15.61
CA HIS A 55 -0.27 13.07 -14.91
C HIS A 55 -0.08 12.89 -13.39
N ASP A 56 -0.87 12.03 -12.76
CA ASP A 56 -0.79 11.75 -11.32
C ASP A 56 0.60 11.20 -10.94
N ARG A 57 1.17 10.31 -11.76
CA ARG A 57 2.54 9.81 -11.57
C ARG A 57 3.58 10.91 -11.67
N ALA A 58 3.43 11.82 -12.63
CA ALA A 58 4.34 12.95 -12.78
C ALA A 58 4.27 13.87 -11.55
N LEU A 59 3.07 14.20 -11.08
CA LEU A 59 2.87 14.98 -9.85
C LEU A 59 3.46 14.29 -8.63
N TYR A 60 3.19 13.00 -8.45
CA TYR A 60 3.73 12.21 -7.35
C TYR A 60 5.26 12.20 -7.37
N GLN A 61 5.89 12.03 -8.53
CA GLN A 61 7.34 12.05 -8.64
C GLN A 61 7.92 13.42 -8.26
N LYS A 62 7.28 14.52 -8.66
CA LYS A 62 7.69 15.87 -8.25
C LYS A 62 7.55 16.06 -6.75
N GLN A 63 6.42 15.67 -6.16
CA GLN A 63 6.18 15.73 -4.72
C GLN A 63 7.21 14.91 -3.96
N LYS A 64 7.49 13.68 -4.41
CA LYS A 64 8.46 12.78 -3.80
C LYS A 64 9.85 13.42 -3.72
N GLU A 65 10.32 14.06 -4.78
CA GLU A 65 11.62 14.75 -4.76
C GLU A 65 11.63 15.92 -3.76
N ILE A 66 10.55 16.69 -3.67
CA ILE A 66 10.41 17.78 -2.69
C ILE A 66 10.44 17.23 -1.26
N TYR A 67 9.64 16.20 -0.98
CA TYR A 67 9.53 15.62 0.36
C TYR A 67 10.76 14.83 0.80
N LYS A 68 11.52 14.25 -0.13
CA LYS A 68 12.78 13.54 0.14
C LYS A 68 13.80 14.43 0.82
N GLY A 69 13.82 15.73 0.51
CA GLY A 69 14.67 16.71 1.19
C GLY A 69 14.12 17.17 2.54
N MET A 70 12.80 17.08 2.74
CA MET A 70 12.15 17.59 3.95
C MET A 70 12.20 16.61 5.11
N PHE A 71 12.10 15.32 4.82
CA PHE A 71 12.16 14.28 5.83
C PHE A 71 13.52 13.59 5.76
N GLY A 72 14.26 13.61 6.86
CA GLY A 72 15.54 12.90 6.99
C GLY A 72 15.40 11.39 6.73
N PRO A 73 16.52 10.66 6.70
CA PRO A 73 16.48 9.21 6.53
C PRO A 73 15.54 8.58 7.54
N ARG A 74 14.79 7.57 7.09
CA ARG A 74 13.85 6.82 7.94
C ARG A 74 14.59 6.42 9.23
N PRO A 75 14.03 6.72 10.42
CA PRO A 75 14.67 6.32 11.66
C PRO A 75 14.93 4.81 11.61
N GLU A 76 16.18 4.41 11.81
CA GLU A 76 16.54 3.00 11.72
C GLU A 76 15.67 2.20 12.70
N PRO A 77 15.16 1.02 12.28
CA PRO A 77 14.44 0.15 13.21
C PRO A 77 15.37 -0.14 14.38
N LYS A 78 14.92 0.19 15.60
CA LYS A 78 15.70 0.02 16.83
C LYS A 78 16.15 -1.44 16.89
N LYS A 79 17.43 -1.70 16.63
CA LYS A 79 17.99 -3.06 16.65
C LYS A 79 17.85 -3.59 18.07
N THR A 80 16.83 -4.40 18.31
CA THR A 80 16.68 -5.14 19.56
C THR A 80 17.81 -6.15 19.61
N LYS A 81 18.84 -5.87 20.42
CA LYS A 81 19.88 -6.86 20.70
C LYS A 81 19.21 -7.99 21.48
N LEU A 82 18.93 -9.11 20.81
CA LEU A 82 18.60 -10.33 21.54
C LEU A 82 19.84 -10.70 22.35
N ASN A 83 19.69 -10.72 23.68
CA ASN A 83 20.78 -11.05 24.59
C ASN A 83 21.08 -12.54 24.47
N TRP A 84 22.00 -12.90 23.56
CA TRP A 84 22.42 -14.29 23.30
C TRP A 84 22.91 -14.99 24.58
N ILE A 85 23.47 -14.22 25.51
CA ILE A 85 23.82 -14.64 26.87
C ILE A 85 22.59 -15.18 27.61
N CYS A 86 21.42 -14.53 27.55
CA CYS A 86 20.20 -15.05 28.19
C CYS A 86 19.73 -16.36 27.56
N VAL A 87 19.77 -16.47 26.23
CA VAL A 87 19.40 -17.70 25.51
C VAL A 87 20.35 -18.85 25.88
N PHE A 88 21.64 -18.54 25.92
CA PHE A 88 22.68 -19.48 26.33
C PHE A 88 22.51 -19.94 27.79
N TRP A 89 22.19 -19.03 28.71
CA TRP A 89 21.91 -19.36 30.11
C TRP A 89 20.65 -20.20 30.27
N GLN A 90 19.56 -19.90 29.55
CA GLN A 90 18.35 -20.72 29.55
C GLN A 90 18.62 -22.14 29.04
N TRP A 91 19.45 -22.27 28.00
CA TRP A 91 19.88 -23.56 27.49
C TRP A 91 20.74 -24.32 28.49
N LEU A 92 21.72 -23.66 29.12
CA LEU A 92 22.57 -24.25 30.16
C LEU A 92 21.76 -24.75 31.36
N VAL A 93 20.83 -23.93 31.88
CA VAL A 93 19.96 -24.33 33.00
C VAL A 93 19.09 -25.51 32.61
N SER A 94 18.53 -25.51 31.40
CA SER A 94 17.73 -26.64 30.89
C SER A 94 18.56 -27.92 30.75
N LEU A 95 19.80 -27.81 30.28
CA LEU A 95 20.74 -28.92 30.16
C LEU A 95 21.14 -29.48 31.53
N PHE A 96 21.44 -28.60 32.49
CA PHE A 96 21.78 -29.00 33.84
C PHE A 96 20.60 -29.67 34.53
N HIS A 97 19.39 -29.13 34.37
CA HIS A 97 18.18 -29.72 34.91
C HIS A 97 17.86 -31.08 34.24
N PHE A 98 18.09 -31.22 32.94
CA PHE A 98 17.94 -32.47 32.20
C PHE A 98 18.91 -33.55 32.70
N ILE A 99 20.20 -33.23 32.85
CA ILE A 99 21.22 -34.16 33.36
C ILE A 99 20.88 -34.58 34.80
N PHE A 100 20.47 -33.63 35.64
CA PHE A 100 20.12 -33.92 37.03
C PHE A 100 18.82 -34.72 37.16
N ARG A 101 17.81 -34.48 36.31
CA ARG A 101 16.61 -35.34 36.21
C ARG A 101 16.96 -36.76 35.77
N ARG A 102 17.87 -36.90 34.81
CA ARG A 102 18.30 -38.21 34.30
C ARG A 102 19.03 -39.01 35.37
N HIS A 103 19.85 -38.35 36.19
CA HIS A 103 20.60 -39.02 37.26
C HIS A 103 19.70 -39.51 38.41
N ARG A 104 18.57 -38.85 38.68
CA ARG A 104 17.60 -39.32 39.69
C ARG A 104 16.85 -40.58 39.26
N ARG A 105 16.62 -40.81 37.96
CA ARG A 105 15.91 -42.00 37.47
C ARG A 105 16.71 -43.31 37.56
N VAL A 106 18.04 -43.24 37.66
CA VAL A 106 18.92 -44.43 37.74
C VAL A 106 19.02 -44.99 39.17
N LYS A 107 18.45 -44.31 40.17
CA LYS A 107 18.54 -44.71 41.58
C LYS A 107 17.30 -45.49 42.08
N ASP A 108 16.28 -45.63 41.23
CA ASP A 108 15.00 -46.28 41.54
C ASP A 108 14.77 -47.60 40.75
N ASP A 109 15.78 -48.09 40.00
CA ASP A 109 15.81 -49.41 39.33
C ASP A 109 16.80 -50.35 40.05
#